data_AF-A0A2E3C6P3-F1
#
_entry.id   AF-A0A2E3C6P3-F1
#
_cell.length_a   1.000
_cell.length_b   1.000
_cell.length_c   1.000
_cell.angle_alpha   90.00
_cell.angle_beta   90.00
_cell.angle_gamma   90.00
#
_symmetry.space_group_name_H-M   'P 1'
#
loop_
_entity.id
_entity.type
_entity.pdbx_description
1 polymer ?
#
loop_
_entity_poly.entity_id
_entity_poly.type
_entity_poly.pdbx_seq_one_letter_code
_entity_poly.pdbx_strand_id
1 'polypeptide(L)'
;RAAQQEGAIEAFQKKAAKTQSKAQAITDNYVHVEQILQQIRSAIETKGWEEVQSSLKGIEWIESVNPADRTMMAFLPNEDGKPGDRVELYVDETVHQNAQRYYATARTFKDKSKGAEKALEDTSRKQRKEEKQRAKDEAAGRVGKVKRSKRLWFEKHRWTILGDGRLMVGGRDARGNDTVVKKHLGKDDLYVHADLHGAPSCSVRIAEGFQDDTAPNPTLPEHVPSLRLNQSNELGEPSEDVLEEAAQIAICWSRAWGSGGGAATAFHVRSTQVSKTAETGEALGRGAFVIRGQRTWYRNMPTELSLGVVAINGIPLPLVGTHSTISKICQRWIRMQPGIEKKDTIANRIAKATGLVQDDVLGCLPPGNLNIVEDQGLITKK
;
A
#
# COMPACT_ATOMS: atom_id res chain seq x y z
N ARG A 1 17.62 8.16 0.34
CA ARG A 1 16.81 9.35 0.68
C ARG A 1 17.42 10.14 1.84
N ALA A 2 17.76 9.51 2.97
CA ALA A 2 18.44 10.17 4.09
C ALA A 2 19.81 10.78 3.70
N ALA A 3 20.70 10.00 3.05
CA ALA A 3 22.00 10.51 2.56
C ALA A 3 21.88 11.71 1.58
N GLN A 4 20.81 11.76 0.79
CA GLN A 4 20.55 12.88 -0.12
C GLN A 4 20.10 14.14 0.66
N GLN A 5 19.37 13.97 1.76
CA GLN A 5 18.95 15.06 2.64
C GLN A 5 20.14 15.59 3.46
N GLU A 6 21.02 14.70 3.95
CA GLU A 6 22.27 15.07 4.64
C GLU A 6 23.20 15.89 3.74
N GLY A 7 23.45 15.43 2.51
CA GLY A 7 24.27 16.20 1.56
C GLY A 7 23.68 17.56 1.21
N ALA A 8 22.35 17.69 1.17
CA ALA A 8 21.69 18.98 0.93
C ALA A 8 21.86 19.95 2.12
N ILE A 9 21.78 19.45 3.36
CA ILE A 9 22.04 20.23 4.57
C ILE A 9 23.46 20.79 4.54
N GLU A 10 24.45 19.94 4.30
CA GLU A 10 25.86 20.36 4.24
C GLU A 10 26.09 21.40 3.14
N ALA A 11 25.48 21.22 1.96
CA ALA A 11 25.56 22.18 0.87
C ALA A 11 24.93 23.54 1.23
N PHE A 12 23.79 23.57 1.93
CA PHE A 12 23.17 24.81 2.39
C PHE A 12 24.01 25.51 3.46
N GLN A 13 24.59 24.76 4.39
CA GLN A 13 25.48 25.30 5.42
C GLN A 13 26.75 25.92 4.80
N LYS A 14 27.40 25.23 3.85
CA LYS A 14 28.55 25.75 3.11
C LYS A 14 28.21 27.02 2.34
N LYS A 15 27.06 27.05 1.66
CA LYS A 15 26.58 28.26 0.96
C LYS A 15 26.29 29.40 1.93
N ALA A 16 25.61 29.14 3.04
CA ALA A 16 25.34 30.15 4.07
C ALA A 16 26.63 30.76 4.61
N ALA A 17 27.62 29.93 4.97
CA ALA A 17 28.91 30.38 5.47
C ALA A 17 29.66 31.23 4.42
N LYS A 18 29.74 30.77 3.17
CA LYS A 18 30.40 31.51 2.09
C LYS A 18 29.73 32.86 1.82
N THR A 19 28.41 32.91 1.78
CA THR A 19 27.64 34.15 1.56
C THR A 19 27.78 35.10 2.75
N GLN A 20 27.80 34.59 3.98
CA GLN A 20 28.03 35.40 5.18
C GLN A 20 29.45 35.99 5.21
N SER A 21 30.47 35.21 4.83
CA SER A 21 31.85 35.69 4.69
C SER A 21 31.96 36.86 3.72
N LYS A 22 31.27 36.78 2.57
CA LYS A 22 31.22 37.90 1.60
C LYS A 22 30.57 39.15 2.18
N ALA A 23 29.48 38.99 2.95
CA ALA A 23 28.82 40.12 3.60
C ALA A 23 29.76 40.83 4.58
N GLN A 24 30.51 40.04 5.36
CA GLN A 24 31.50 40.54 6.29
C GLN A 24 32.63 41.26 5.54
N ALA A 25 33.17 40.66 4.49
CA ALA A 25 34.23 41.26 3.67
C ALA A 25 33.80 42.59 3.03
N ILE A 26 32.56 42.73 2.56
CA ILE A 26 32.03 44.02 2.07
C ILE A 26 32.02 45.08 3.18
N THR A 27 31.65 44.66 4.40
CA THR A 27 31.56 45.55 5.56
C THR A 27 32.94 45.98 6.05
N ASP A 28 33.90 45.04 6.10
CA ASP A 28 35.28 45.30 6.56
C ASP A 28 36.03 46.19 5.56
N ASN A 29 35.75 46.03 4.27
CA ASN A 29 36.37 46.81 3.19
C ASN A 29 35.52 48.03 2.78
N TYR A 30 34.81 48.65 3.72
CA TYR A 30 33.84 49.71 3.45
C TYR A 30 34.39 50.83 2.54
N VAL A 31 35.56 51.36 2.88
CA VAL A 31 36.17 52.49 2.16
C VAL A 31 36.43 52.14 0.70
N HIS A 32 36.98 50.94 0.45
CA HIS A 32 37.29 50.46 -0.89
C HIS A 32 36.03 50.26 -1.72
N VAL A 33 35.00 49.63 -1.13
CA VAL A 33 33.72 49.39 -1.82
C VAL A 33 33.04 50.71 -2.16
N GLU A 34 33.00 51.67 -1.23
CA GLU A 34 32.39 52.99 -1.46
C GLU A 34 33.12 53.76 -2.57
N GLN A 35 34.46 53.74 -2.59
CA GLN A 35 35.26 54.36 -3.65
C GLN A 35 34.95 53.78 -5.03
N ILE A 36 34.88 52.46 -5.14
CA ILE A 36 34.58 51.78 -6.40
C ILE A 36 33.15 52.09 -6.87
N LEU A 37 32.17 52.07 -5.95
CA LEU A 37 30.78 52.43 -6.26
C LEU A 37 30.68 53.87 -6.77
N GLN A 38 31.36 54.82 -6.12
CA GLN A 38 31.37 56.23 -6.54
C GLN A 38 32.04 56.42 -7.91
N GLN A 39 33.18 55.77 -8.14
CA GLN A 39 33.88 55.82 -9.43
C GLN A 39 32.99 55.29 -10.57
N ILE A 40 32.34 54.15 -10.35
CA ILE A 40 31.47 53.54 -11.36
C ILE A 40 30.20 54.37 -11.57
N ARG A 41 29.56 54.91 -10.52
CA ARG A 41 28.41 55.82 -10.66
C ARG A 41 28.77 57.04 -11.51
N SER A 42 29.88 57.71 -11.19
CA SER A 42 30.32 58.89 -11.94
C SER A 42 30.64 58.56 -13.40
N ALA A 43 31.26 57.40 -13.65
CA ALA A 43 31.55 56.94 -15.00
C ALA A 43 30.27 56.64 -15.80
N ILE A 44 29.27 56.02 -15.16
CA ILE A 44 27.96 55.73 -15.77
C ILE A 44 27.20 57.03 -16.06
N GLU A 45 27.23 58.03 -15.17
CA GLU A 45 26.60 59.33 -15.40
C GLU A 45 27.23 60.08 -16.57
N THR A 46 28.55 59.97 -16.75
CA THR A 46 29.28 60.72 -17.76
C THR A 46 29.24 60.06 -19.15
N LYS A 47 29.37 58.72 -19.19
CA LYS A 47 29.58 57.95 -20.44
C LYS A 47 28.47 56.96 -20.77
N GLY A 48 27.55 56.71 -19.83
CA GLY A 48 26.55 55.66 -19.97
C GLY A 48 27.10 54.24 -19.77
N TRP A 49 26.20 53.28 -19.64
CA TRP A 49 26.54 51.90 -19.27
C TRP A 49 27.35 51.14 -20.34
N GLU A 50 27.05 51.34 -21.63
CA GLU A 50 27.70 50.62 -22.74
C GLU A 50 29.19 50.97 -22.86
N GLU A 51 29.50 52.25 -22.68
CA GLU A 51 30.88 52.73 -22.77
C GLU A 51 31.68 52.38 -21.51
N VAL A 52 31.04 52.41 -20.32
CA VAL A 52 31.64 51.90 -19.09
C VAL A 52 31.98 50.42 -19.24
N GLN A 53 31.06 49.58 -19.72
CA GLN A 53 31.29 48.16 -19.94
C GLN A 53 32.48 47.89 -20.88
N SER A 54 32.66 48.72 -21.91
CA SER A 54 33.76 48.62 -22.86
C SER A 54 35.10 49.08 -22.28
N SER A 55 35.07 50.00 -21.31
CA SER A 55 36.24 50.64 -20.69
C SER A 55 36.80 49.90 -19.46
N LEU A 56 36.15 48.83 -19.01
CA LEU A 56 36.58 48.06 -17.83
C LEU A 56 37.85 47.23 -18.04
N LYS A 57 38.26 47.02 -19.30
CA LYS A 57 39.45 46.22 -19.64
C LYS A 57 40.72 46.93 -19.10
N GLY A 58 41.14 46.56 -17.89
CA GLY A 58 42.36 47.07 -17.24
C GLY A 58 42.16 47.55 -15.80
N ILE A 59 40.95 47.56 -15.26
CA ILE A 59 40.71 47.91 -13.85
C ILE A 59 40.90 46.66 -12.98
N GLU A 60 41.90 46.67 -12.11
CA GLU A 60 42.27 45.52 -11.27
C GLU A 60 41.14 45.06 -10.32
N TRP A 61 40.29 45.99 -9.88
CA TRP A 61 39.28 45.74 -8.85
C TRP A 61 37.88 45.43 -9.38
N ILE A 62 37.66 45.57 -10.70
CA ILE A 62 36.35 45.43 -11.31
C ILE A 62 36.45 44.46 -12.49
N GLU A 63 35.77 43.33 -12.37
CA GLU A 63 35.80 42.28 -13.38
C GLU A 63 34.81 42.54 -14.51
N SER A 64 33.58 42.93 -14.16
CA SER A 64 32.50 43.12 -15.13
C SER A 64 31.37 43.97 -14.57
N VAL A 65 30.59 44.57 -15.46
CA VAL A 65 29.37 45.32 -15.11
C VAL A 65 28.21 44.77 -15.94
N ASN A 66 27.03 44.66 -15.34
CA ASN A 66 25.79 44.21 -15.96
C ASN A 66 24.77 45.35 -15.99
N PRO A 67 24.55 46.00 -17.15
CA PRO A 67 23.60 47.10 -17.28
C PRO A 67 22.15 46.74 -16.99
N ALA A 68 21.74 45.49 -17.27
CA ALA A 68 20.35 45.06 -17.12
C ALA A 68 19.92 45.00 -15.65
N ASP A 69 20.79 44.44 -14.80
CA ASP A 69 20.55 44.31 -13.36
C ASP A 69 21.15 45.48 -12.55
N ARG A 70 21.88 46.37 -13.22
CA ARG A 70 22.64 47.49 -12.62
C ARG A 70 23.61 47.02 -11.53
N THR A 71 24.26 45.88 -11.80
CA THR A 71 25.24 45.26 -10.90
C THR A 71 26.65 45.31 -11.48
N MET A 72 27.63 45.11 -10.61
CA MET A 72 29.03 44.96 -10.95
C MET A 72 29.68 43.84 -10.17
N MET A 73 30.61 43.12 -10.79
CA MET A 73 31.47 42.14 -10.13
C MET A 73 32.78 42.82 -9.74
N ALA A 74 33.07 42.87 -8.45
CA ALA A 74 34.25 43.51 -7.89
C ALA A 74 35.07 42.54 -7.03
N PHE A 75 36.35 42.84 -6.90
CA PHE A 75 37.26 42.18 -5.97
C PHE A 75 37.49 43.04 -4.73
N LEU A 76 37.43 42.41 -3.56
CA LEU A 76 37.77 43.02 -2.28
C LEU A 76 39.25 42.76 -1.96
N PRO A 77 39.97 43.72 -1.36
CA PRO A 77 41.37 43.51 -1.02
C PRO A 77 41.50 42.44 0.06
N ASN A 78 42.49 41.57 -0.09
CA ASN A 78 42.90 40.62 0.94
C ASN A 78 43.89 41.27 1.93
N GLU A 79 44.40 40.49 2.89
CA GLU A 79 45.36 40.97 3.90
C GLU A 79 46.65 41.57 3.31
N ASP A 80 47.04 41.13 2.10
CA ASP A 80 48.22 41.64 1.37
C ASP A 80 47.91 42.84 0.45
N GLY A 81 46.68 43.36 0.50
CA GLY A 81 46.23 44.48 -0.35
C GLY A 81 46.05 44.12 -1.83
N LYS A 82 45.93 42.83 -2.17
CA LYS A 82 45.70 42.33 -3.53
C LYS A 82 44.24 41.90 -3.74
N PRO A 83 43.75 41.78 -4.99
CA PRO A 83 42.41 41.25 -5.28
C PRO A 83 42.17 39.87 -4.65
N GLY A 84 41.19 39.82 -3.73
CA GLY A 84 40.81 38.63 -2.99
C GLY A 84 39.38 38.19 -3.30
N ASP A 85 38.47 38.39 -2.34
CA ASP A 85 37.11 37.89 -2.44
C ASP A 85 36.31 38.56 -3.57
N ARG A 86 35.69 37.73 -4.41
CA ARG A 86 34.84 38.17 -5.53
C ARG A 86 33.40 38.38 -5.06
N VAL A 87 32.88 39.60 -5.20
CA VAL A 87 31.53 39.98 -4.80
C VAL A 87 30.78 40.68 -5.93
N GLU A 88 29.50 40.39 -6.05
CA GLU A 88 28.55 41.18 -6.84
C GLU A 88 28.04 42.35 -5.99
N LEU A 89 28.06 43.56 -6.53
CA LEU A 89 27.58 44.79 -5.91
C LEU A 89 26.53 45.45 -6.80
N TYR A 90 25.45 45.92 -6.20
CA TYR A 90 24.44 46.76 -6.84
C TYR A 90 24.94 48.20 -6.84
N VAL A 91 25.07 48.77 -8.03
CA VAL A 91 25.73 50.06 -8.22
C VAL A 91 24.96 51.18 -7.55
N ASP A 92 23.63 51.15 -7.53
CA ASP A 92 22.80 52.21 -6.92
C ASP A 92 22.63 52.07 -5.40
N GLU A 93 23.15 51.00 -4.81
CA GLU A 93 22.99 50.71 -3.39
C GLU A 93 24.22 51.13 -2.58
N THR A 94 24.02 51.47 -1.32
CA THR A 94 25.13 51.74 -0.40
C THR A 94 25.90 50.46 -0.05
N VAL A 95 27.10 50.59 0.51
CA VAL A 95 27.88 49.45 1.03
C VAL A 95 27.04 48.61 2.01
N HIS A 96 26.30 49.26 2.90
CA HIS A 96 25.44 48.58 3.88
C HIS A 96 24.29 47.82 3.24
N GLN A 97 23.64 48.40 2.22
CA GLN A 97 22.56 47.73 1.48
C GLN A 97 23.09 46.50 0.74
N ASN A 98 24.26 46.62 0.11
CA ASN A 98 24.95 45.51 -0.53
C ASN A 98 25.30 44.39 0.47
N ALA A 99 25.93 44.72 1.60
CA ALA A 99 26.23 43.75 2.65
C ALA A 99 24.94 43.08 3.20
N GLN A 100 23.87 43.86 3.39
CA GLN A 100 22.58 43.38 3.86
C GLN A 100 21.95 42.35 2.90
N ARG A 101 22.10 42.50 1.58
CA ARG A 101 21.65 41.49 0.60
C ARG A 101 22.35 40.15 0.79
N TYR A 102 23.66 40.15 1.04
CA TYR A 102 24.40 38.92 1.34
C TYR A 102 23.97 38.32 2.68
N TYR A 103 23.80 39.13 3.73
CA TYR A 103 23.29 38.65 5.02
C TYR A 103 21.88 38.04 4.91
N ALA A 104 20.98 38.68 4.15
CA ALA A 104 19.65 38.15 3.89
C ALA A 104 19.74 36.81 3.16
N THR A 105 20.58 36.71 2.13
CA THR A 105 20.78 35.47 1.37
C THR A 105 21.37 34.36 2.25
N ALA A 106 22.37 34.66 3.08
CA ALA A 106 22.94 33.72 4.04
C ALA A 106 21.89 33.22 5.04
N ARG A 107 21.02 34.12 5.54
CA ARG A 107 19.88 33.76 6.40
C ARG A 107 18.92 32.82 5.69
N THR A 108 18.58 33.06 4.43
CA THR A 108 17.71 32.14 3.67
C THR A 108 18.32 30.74 3.55
N PHE A 109 19.63 30.61 3.30
CA PHE A 109 20.29 29.31 3.26
C PHE A 109 20.33 28.63 4.63
N LYS A 110 20.53 29.39 5.72
CA LYS A 110 20.49 28.88 7.09
C LYS A 110 19.08 28.37 7.47
N ASP A 111 18.04 29.10 7.09
CA ASP A 111 16.65 28.69 7.32
C ASP A 111 16.28 27.45 6.48
N LYS A 112 16.79 27.35 5.24
CA LYS A 112 16.67 26.13 4.41
C LYS A 112 17.37 24.92 5.04
N SER A 113 18.57 25.10 5.61
CA SER A 113 19.27 24.04 6.36
C SER A 113 18.45 23.53 7.54
N LYS A 114 17.96 24.45 8.39
CA LYS A 114 17.12 24.09 9.54
C LYS A 114 15.83 23.38 9.14
N GLY A 115 15.21 23.80 8.03
CA GLY A 115 14.03 23.13 7.47
C GLY A 115 14.34 21.69 7.01
N ALA A 116 15.48 21.50 6.34
CA ALA A 116 15.93 20.18 5.89
C ALA A 116 16.32 19.25 7.06
N GLU A 117 16.96 19.79 8.12
CA GLU A 117 17.27 19.07 9.36
C GLU A 117 16.01 18.52 10.04
N LYS A 118 14.98 19.38 10.21
CA LYS A 118 13.68 18.94 10.76
C LYS A 118 13.03 17.85 9.92
N ALA A 119 13.07 17.97 8.59
CA ALA A 119 12.51 16.97 7.70
C ALA A 119 13.26 15.63 7.77
N LEU A 120 14.58 15.66 7.95
CA LEU A 120 15.41 14.47 8.17
C LEU A 120 15.09 13.81 9.52
N GLU A 121 14.96 14.60 10.59
CA GLU A 121 14.57 14.11 11.91
C GLU A 121 13.20 13.42 11.88
N ASP A 122 12.21 14.05 11.24
CA ASP A 122 10.88 13.48 11.06
C ASP A 122 10.90 12.18 10.27
N THR A 123 11.74 12.11 9.23
CA THR A 123 11.91 10.90 8.42
C THR A 123 12.53 9.77 9.25
N SER A 124 13.59 10.08 10.00
CA SER A 124 14.29 9.12 10.87
C SER A 124 13.39 8.62 12.00
N ARG A 125 12.61 9.51 12.62
CA ARG A 125 11.63 9.15 13.64
C ARG A 125 10.54 8.22 13.11
N LYS A 126 10.04 8.48 11.90
CA LYS A 126 9.08 7.59 11.22
C LYS A 126 9.70 6.22 10.94
N GLN A 127 10.92 6.18 10.39
CA GLN A 127 11.65 4.93 10.14
C GLN A 127 11.83 4.10 11.41
N ARG A 128 12.34 4.70 12.50
CA ARG A 128 12.51 4.03 13.79
C ARG A 128 11.19 3.49 14.36
N LYS A 129 10.10 4.25 14.20
CA LYS A 129 8.76 3.82 14.64
C LYS A 129 8.28 2.62 13.81
N GLU A 130 8.48 2.64 12.50
CA GLU A 130 8.14 1.54 11.61
C GLU A 130 8.97 0.28 11.90
N GLU A 131 10.28 0.41 12.09
CA GLU A 131 11.17 -0.70 12.47
C GLU A 131 10.77 -1.31 13.82
N LYS A 132 10.52 -0.48 14.84
CA LYS A 132 10.04 -0.97 16.14
C LYS A 132 8.70 -1.70 16.02
N GLN A 133 7.81 -1.20 15.16
CA GLN A 133 6.53 -1.86 14.92
C GLN A 133 6.72 -3.18 14.18
N ARG A 134 7.60 -3.24 13.17
CA ARG A 134 7.94 -4.47 12.44
C ARG A 134 8.53 -5.52 13.37
N ALA A 135 9.52 -5.17 14.19
CA ALA A 135 10.13 -6.09 15.14
C ALA A 135 9.09 -6.64 16.15
N LYS A 136 8.13 -5.81 16.58
CA LYS A 136 7.01 -6.25 17.42
C LYS A 136 6.08 -7.21 16.69
N ASP A 137 5.78 -6.93 15.42
CA ASP A 137 4.88 -7.76 14.62
C ASP A 137 5.55 -9.10 14.26
N GLU A 138 6.84 -9.10 13.94
CA GLU A 138 7.66 -10.30 13.71
C GLU A 138 7.76 -11.17 14.97
N ALA A 139 8.11 -10.59 16.13
CA ALA A 139 8.07 -11.31 17.41
C ALA A 139 6.64 -11.76 17.80
N ALA A 140 5.62 -11.07 17.31
CA ALA A 140 4.23 -11.48 17.47
C ALA A 140 3.82 -12.61 16.50
N GLY A 141 4.61 -12.90 15.46
CA GLY A 141 4.23 -13.79 14.36
C GLY A 141 3.09 -13.21 13.52
N ARG A 142 2.92 -11.89 13.50
CA ARG A 142 1.89 -11.20 12.73
C ARG A 142 2.36 -10.96 11.30
N VAL A 143 1.44 -11.09 10.37
CA VAL A 143 1.65 -10.61 9.01
C VAL A 143 1.70 -9.07 9.03
N GLY A 144 2.81 -8.51 8.57
CA GLY A 144 2.98 -7.06 8.50
C GLY A 144 1.90 -6.41 7.60
N LYS A 145 1.63 -5.11 7.82
CA LYS A 145 0.71 -4.36 6.95
C LYS A 145 1.33 -4.16 5.56
N VAL A 146 1.11 -5.11 4.65
CA VAL A 146 1.50 -4.98 3.25
C VAL A 146 0.59 -3.97 2.56
N LYS A 147 1.16 -2.96 1.91
CA LYS A 147 0.40 -1.93 1.18
C LYS A 147 -0.21 -2.55 -0.08
N ARG A 148 -1.48 -2.95 0.02
CA ARG A 148 -2.24 -3.62 -1.03
C ARG A 148 -2.52 -2.65 -2.19
N SER A 149 -1.80 -2.80 -3.30
CA SER A 149 -1.95 -1.93 -4.49
C SER A 149 -3.23 -2.23 -5.28
N LYS A 150 -3.65 -3.50 -5.35
CA LYS A 150 -4.88 -3.96 -6.01
C LYS A 150 -5.43 -5.22 -5.33
N ARG A 151 -6.76 -5.30 -5.20
CA ARG A 151 -7.44 -6.53 -4.73
C ARG A 151 -7.43 -7.57 -5.84
N LEU A 152 -7.16 -8.83 -5.51
CA LEU A 152 -7.34 -9.95 -6.43
C LEU A 152 -8.82 -10.07 -6.77
N TRP A 153 -9.12 -10.53 -7.99
CA TRP A 153 -10.47 -10.43 -8.53
C TRP A 153 -11.49 -11.24 -7.71
N PHE A 154 -11.10 -12.36 -7.09
CA PHE A 154 -11.98 -13.22 -6.32
C PHE A 154 -12.33 -12.64 -4.94
N GLU A 155 -11.55 -11.68 -4.43
CA GLU A 155 -11.74 -11.11 -3.08
C GLU A 155 -12.96 -10.21 -2.96
N LYS A 156 -13.58 -9.83 -4.08
CA LYS A 156 -14.89 -9.16 -4.11
C LYS A 156 -16.03 -10.13 -3.76
N HIS A 157 -15.77 -11.44 -3.80
CA HIS A 157 -16.70 -12.53 -3.53
C HIS A 157 -16.34 -13.24 -2.22
N ARG A 158 -17.21 -14.14 -1.76
CA ARG A 158 -16.77 -15.20 -0.84
C ARG A 158 -15.86 -16.11 -1.65
N TRP A 159 -14.74 -16.53 -1.08
CA TRP A 159 -13.78 -17.38 -1.78
C TRP A 159 -13.13 -18.34 -0.78
N THR A 160 -12.65 -19.46 -1.31
CA THR A 160 -11.95 -20.49 -0.56
C THR A 160 -11.08 -21.34 -1.49
N ILE A 161 -10.27 -22.21 -0.89
CA ILE A 161 -9.47 -23.23 -1.54
C ILE A 161 -10.05 -24.56 -1.09
N LEU A 162 -10.38 -25.45 -2.03
CA LEU A 162 -10.84 -26.81 -1.71
C LEU A 162 -9.64 -27.76 -1.52
N GLY A 163 -9.88 -28.98 -1.04
CA GLY A 163 -8.82 -29.91 -0.62
C GLY A 163 -7.76 -30.27 -1.66
N ASP A 164 -8.05 -30.10 -2.95
CA ASP A 164 -7.12 -30.32 -4.07
C ASP A 164 -6.50 -29.03 -4.63
N GLY A 165 -6.72 -27.88 -3.97
CA GLY A 165 -6.14 -26.59 -4.35
C GLY A 165 -7.01 -25.77 -5.30
N ARG A 166 -8.16 -26.26 -5.78
CA ARG A 166 -9.02 -25.49 -6.70
C ARG A 166 -9.72 -24.32 -6.02
N LEU A 167 -9.96 -23.25 -6.78
CA LEU A 167 -10.66 -22.06 -6.30
C LEU A 167 -12.17 -22.30 -6.33
N MET A 168 -12.83 -21.97 -5.23
CA MET A 168 -14.29 -21.83 -5.18
C MET A 168 -14.66 -20.40 -4.81
N VAL A 169 -15.63 -19.82 -5.54
CA VAL A 169 -16.16 -18.47 -5.26
C VAL A 169 -17.67 -18.50 -5.09
N GLY A 170 -18.21 -17.67 -4.20
CA GLY A 170 -19.64 -17.54 -3.92
C GLY A 170 -20.08 -16.09 -3.79
N GLY A 171 -21.30 -15.79 -4.21
CA GLY A 171 -21.84 -14.43 -4.10
C GLY A 171 -22.03 -13.98 -2.63
N ARG A 172 -21.79 -12.69 -2.36
CA ARG A 172 -22.05 -12.09 -1.04
C ARG A 172 -23.48 -11.60 -0.88
N ASP A 173 -24.11 -11.25 -2.00
CA ASP A 173 -25.47 -10.73 -2.11
C ASP A 173 -26.06 -11.13 -3.47
N ALA A 174 -27.30 -10.71 -3.75
CA ALA A 174 -27.98 -11.02 -5.01
C ALA A 174 -27.23 -10.53 -6.26
N ARG A 175 -26.52 -9.38 -6.19
CA ARG A 175 -25.72 -8.86 -7.31
C ARG A 175 -24.41 -9.64 -7.49
N GLY A 176 -23.82 -10.08 -6.38
CA GLY A 176 -22.68 -10.97 -6.30
C GLY A 176 -23.00 -12.33 -6.90
N ASN A 177 -24.15 -12.92 -6.56
CA ASN A 177 -24.66 -14.16 -7.17
C ASN A 177 -24.75 -14.03 -8.69
N ASP A 178 -25.36 -12.95 -9.17
CA ASP A 178 -25.41 -12.62 -10.61
C ASP A 178 -24.02 -12.53 -11.25
N THR A 179 -23.06 -11.91 -10.54
CA THR A 179 -21.70 -11.75 -11.03
C THR A 179 -20.96 -13.08 -11.06
N VAL A 180 -21.11 -13.94 -10.04
CA VAL A 180 -20.49 -15.25 -9.98
C VAL A 180 -20.99 -16.12 -11.13
N VAL A 181 -22.31 -16.27 -11.29
CA VAL A 181 -22.86 -17.13 -12.35
C VAL A 181 -22.58 -16.60 -13.75
N LYS A 182 -22.66 -15.28 -13.98
CA LYS A 182 -22.47 -14.74 -15.34
C LYS A 182 -21.02 -14.59 -15.76
N LYS A 183 -20.09 -14.33 -14.83
CA LYS A 183 -18.69 -14.01 -15.15
C LYS A 183 -17.68 -15.05 -14.67
N HIS A 184 -18.05 -15.88 -13.70
CA HIS A 184 -17.12 -16.76 -13.00
C HIS A 184 -17.60 -18.22 -12.92
N LEU A 185 -18.71 -18.56 -13.57
CA LEU A 185 -19.13 -19.94 -13.83
C LEU A 185 -18.88 -20.20 -15.33
N GLY A 186 -17.73 -20.79 -15.62
CA GLY A 186 -17.36 -21.24 -16.96
C GLY A 186 -18.16 -22.46 -17.39
N LYS A 187 -17.99 -22.87 -18.65
CA LYS A 187 -18.74 -23.99 -19.23
C LYS A 187 -18.48 -25.32 -18.49
N ASP A 188 -17.24 -25.55 -18.07
CA ASP A 188 -16.85 -26.81 -17.43
C ASP A 188 -16.95 -26.75 -15.90
N ASP A 189 -17.14 -25.54 -15.35
CA ASP A 189 -17.27 -25.32 -13.91
C ASP A 189 -18.56 -25.90 -13.34
N LEU A 190 -18.52 -26.18 -12.04
CA LEU A 190 -19.64 -26.71 -11.29
C LEU A 190 -20.32 -25.63 -10.46
N TYR A 191 -21.63 -25.61 -10.57
CA TYR A 191 -22.47 -24.75 -9.74
C TYR A 191 -22.85 -25.48 -8.47
N VAL A 192 -22.60 -24.86 -7.32
CA VAL A 192 -22.93 -25.40 -5.99
C VAL A 192 -23.84 -24.43 -5.27
N HIS A 193 -24.88 -24.95 -4.62
CA HIS A 193 -25.86 -24.13 -3.91
C HIS A 193 -26.48 -24.90 -2.74
N ALA A 194 -26.65 -24.23 -1.60
CA ALA A 194 -27.42 -24.78 -0.48
C ALA A 194 -28.92 -24.68 -0.81
N ASP A 195 -29.71 -25.69 -0.47
CA ASP A 195 -31.15 -25.73 -0.74
C ASP A 195 -31.94 -24.87 0.27
N LEU A 196 -31.57 -23.59 0.30
CA LEU A 196 -32.05 -22.58 1.23
C LEU A 196 -32.23 -21.27 0.51
N HIS A 197 -33.32 -20.57 0.83
CA HIS A 197 -33.61 -19.29 0.21
C HIS A 197 -32.56 -18.24 0.57
N GLY A 198 -32.01 -17.59 -0.46
CA GLY A 198 -30.97 -16.57 -0.30
C GLY A 198 -29.57 -17.15 -0.02
N ALA A 199 -29.36 -18.45 -0.25
CA ALA A 199 -28.03 -19.02 -0.24
C ALA A 199 -27.15 -18.42 -1.37
N PRO A 200 -25.82 -18.39 -1.18
CA PRO A 200 -24.91 -17.97 -2.23
C PRO A 200 -24.93 -18.90 -3.43
N SER A 201 -24.97 -18.31 -4.62
CA SER A 201 -24.62 -19.00 -5.86
C SER A 201 -23.10 -19.17 -5.90
N CYS A 202 -22.63 -20.42 -5.90
CA CYS A 202 -21.21 -20.73 -5.88
C CYS A 202 -20.74 -21.38 -7.19
N SER A 203 -19.51 -21.06 -7.57
CA SER A 203 -18.81 -21.65 -8.71
C SER A 203 -17.53 -22.31 -8.22
N VAL A 204 -17.41 -23.62 -8.45
CA VAL A 204 -16.19 -24.40 -8.27
C VAL A 204 -15.45 -24.38 -9.60
N ARG A 205 -14.26 -23.77 -9.60
CA ARG A 205 -13.46 -23.58 -10.81
C ARG A 205 -12.72 -24.87 -11.15
N ILE A 206 -12.80 -25.32 -12.39
CA ILE A 206 -12.06 -26.50 -12.86
C ILE A 206 -10.62 -26.14 -13.26
N ALA A 207 -10.46 -25.02 -13.99
CA ALA A 207 -9.18 -24.61 -14.57
C ALA A 207 -8.41 -23.59 -13.71
N GLU A 208 -8.90 -23.25 -12.52
CA GLU A 208 -8.26 -22.24 -11.67
C GLU A 208 -8.10 -22.75 -10.24
N GLY A 209 -6.89 -22.58 -9.71
CA GLY A 209 -6.54 -23.00 -8.37
C GLY A 209 -5.30 -22.31 -7.85
N PHE A 210 -4.73 -22.88 -6.80
CA PHE A 210 -3.56 -22.35 -6.14
C PHE A 210 -2.46 -23.40 -6.12
N GLN A 211 -1.23 -22.93 -6.24
CA GLN A 211 -0.02 -23.73 -6.13
C GLN A 211 0.98 -22.99 -5.25
N ASP A 212 1.96 -23.70 -4.71
CA ASP A 212 3.02 -23.11 -3.91
C ASP A 212 3.80 -22.06 -4.70
N ASP A 213 4.10 -20.96 -4.03
CA ASP A 213 4.94 -19.90 -4.57
C ASP A 213 6.42 -20.24 -4.35
N THR A 214 7.15 -20.47 -5.44
CA THR A 214 8.58 -20.82 -5.40
C THR A 214 9.46 -19.63 -5.00
N ALA A 215 8.93 -18.40 -4.95
CA ALA A 215 9.65 -17.20 -4.55
C ALA A 215 8.82 -16.40 -3.52
N PRO A 216 8.62 -16.93 -2.30
CA PRO A 216 7.78 -16.30 -1.30
C PRO A 216 8.35 -14.94 -0.88
N ASN A 217 7.47 -14.02 -0.49
CA ASN A 217 7.88 -12.72 0.01
C ASN A 217 8.68 -12.90 1.33
N PRO A 218 9.96 -12.46 1.40
CA PRO A 218 10.83 -12.70 2.55
C PRO A 218 10.38 -11.99 3.83
N THR A 219 9.40 -11.10 3.75
CA THR A 219 8.83 -10.39 4.91
C THR A 219 7.66 -11.12 5.56
N LEU A 220 7.21 -12.24 4.99
CA LEU A 220 6.14 -13.04 5.56
C LEU A 220 6.67 -13.94 6.69
N PRO A 221 5.90 -14.13 7.78
CA PRO A 221 6.24 -15.14 8.79
C PRO A 221 6.32 -16.54 8.16
N GLU A 222 7.31 -17.34 8.56
CA GLU A 222 7.59 -18.69 8.01
C GLU A 222 6.38 -19.65 8.06
N HIS A 223 5.54 -19.51 9.07
CA HIS A 223 4.35 -20.35 9.26
C HIS A 223 3.16 -19.99 8.35
N VAL A 224 3.26 -18.91 7.57
CA VAL A 224 2.21 -18.47 6.63
C VAL A 224 2.49 -19.06 5.25
N PRO A 225 1.66 -19.98 4.74
CA PRO A 225 1.83 -20.57 3.42
C PRO A 225 1.79 -19.50 2.33
N SER A 226 2.70 -19.59 1.35
CA SER A 226 2.73 -18.69 0.20
C SER A 226 2.26 -19.42 -1.05
N LEU A 227 1.16 -18.95 -1.63
CA LEU A 227 0.51 -19.53 -2.78
C LEU A 227 0.41 -18.51 -3.91
N ARG A 228 0.33 -18.99 -5.14
CA ARG A 228 0.03 -18.19 -6.33
C ARG A 228 -1.19 -18.73 -7.07
N LEU A 229 -2.02 -17.81 -7.56
CA LEU A 229 -3.15 -18.19 -8.40
C LEU A 229 -2.62 -18.73 -9.73
N ASN A 230 -3.01 -19.95 -10.09
CA ASN A 230 -2.68 -20.56 -11.37
C ASN A 230 -3.95 -20.78 -12.20
N GLN A 231 -3.82 -20.63 -13.52
CA GLN A 231 -4.80 -21.08 -14.48
C GLN A 231 -4.21 -22.29 -15.21
N SER A 232 -4.54 -23.48 -14.74
CA SER A 232 -4.06 -24.75 -15.30
C SER A 232 -5.15 -25.80 -15.21
N ASN A 233 -5.38 -26.52 -16.31
CA ASN A 233 -6.38 -27.57 -16.40
C ASN A 233 -5.91 -28.91 -15.80
N GLU A 234 -4.86 -28.89 -14.98
CA GLU A 234 -4.18 -30.07 -14.43
C GLU A 234 -4.96 -30.74 -13.28
N LEU A 235 -5.94 -30.03 -12.68
CA LEU A 235 -6.73 -30.52 -11.55
C LEU A 235 -7.84 -31.50 -11.94
N GLY A 236 -8.19 -31.58 -13.23
CA GLY A 236 -9.21 -32.48 -13.75
C GLY A 236 -10.60 -32.33 -13.08
N GLU A 237 -11.41 -33.37 -13.22
CA GLU A 237 -12.71 -33.46 -12.57
C GLU A 237 -12.56 -33.61 -11.04
N PRO A 238 -13.33 -32.87 -10.23
CA PRO A 238 -13.25 -32.93 -8.78
C PRO A 238 -13.70 -34.30 -8.26
N SER A 239 -12.99 -34.81 -7.25
CA SER A 239 -13.41 -35.99 -6.50
C SER A 239 -14.69 -35.74 -5.70
N GLU A 240 -15.35 -36.80 -5.25
CA GLU A 240 -16.52 -36.69 -4.38
C GLU A 240 -16.21 -35.91 -3.10
N ASP A 241 -15.08 -36.17 -2.44
CA ASP A 241 -14.63 -35.44 -1.25
C ASP A 241 -14.57 -33.92 -1.48
N VAL A 242 -14.02 -33.48 -2.62
CA VAL A 242 -13.90 -32.05 -2.97
C VAL A 242 -15.28 -31.42 -3.19
N LEU A 243 -16.23 -32.19 -3.74
CA LEU A 243 -17.60 -31.73 -3.94
C LEU A 243 -18.39 -31.69 -2.63
N GLU A 244 -18.17 -32.64 -1.73
CA GLU A 244 -18.71 -32.61 -0.37
C GLU A 244 -18.20 -31.38 0.40
N GLU A 245 -16.89 -31.09 0.31
CA GLU A 245 -16.32 -29.87 0.89
C GLU A 245 -16.98 -28.60 0.34
N ALA A 246 -17.14 -28.51 -0.99
CA ALA A 246 -17.81 -27.38 -1.62
C ALA A 246 -19.27 -27.23 -1.16
N ALA A 247 -19.98 -28.35 -0.99
CA ALA A 247 -21.36 -28.38 -0.51
C ALA A 247 -21.46 -27.89 0.95
N GLN A 248 -20.58 -28.35 1.83
CA GLN A 248 -20.48 -27.87 3.21
C GLN A 248 -20.22 -26.36 3.27
N ILE A 249 -19.30 -25.86 2.45
CA ILE A 249 -18.95 -24.43 2.41
C ILE A 249 -20.14 -23.60 1.93
N ALA A 250 -20.85 -24.05 0.88
CA ALA A 250 -22.05 -23.38 0.39
C ALA A 250 -23.14 -23.27 1.46
N ILE A 251 -23.32 -24.34 2.27
CA ILE A 251 -24.19 -24.34 3.44
C ILE A 251 -23.73 -23.33 4.48
N CYS A 252 -22.45 -23.34 4.85
CA CYS A 252 -21.92 -22.48 5.90
C CYS A 252 -21.90 -20.99 5.50
N TRP A 253 -21.88 -20.67 4.21
CA TRP A 253 -22.03 -19.30 3.73
C TRP A 253 -23.49 -18.82 3.65
N SER A 254 -24.46 -19.74 3.78
CA SER A 254 -25.88 -19.46 3.76
C SER A 254 -26.45 -19.13 5.14
N ARG A 255 -27.76 -18.92 5.21
CA ARG A 255 -28.48 -18.71 6.47
C ARG A 255 -28.50 -19.94 7.39
N ALA A 256 -28.12 -21.12 6.92
CA ALA A 256 -27.97 -22.32 7.75
C ALA A 256 -27.05 -22.09 8.96
N TRP A 257 -26.02 -21.25 8.80
CA TRP A 257 -25.12 -20.91 9.90
C TRP A 257 -25.87 -20.23 11.06
N GLY A 258 -26.78 -19.31 10.75
CA GLY A 258 -27.53 -18.57 11.78
C GLY A 258 -28.67 -19.38 12.41
N SER A 259 -29.08 -20.50 11.82
CA SER A 259 -30.23 -21.30 12.29
C SER A 259 -29.87 -22.37 13.32
N GLY A 260 -28.69 -22.29 13.96
CA GLY A 260 -28.32 -23.19 15.07
C GLY A 260 -27.84 -24.58 14.64
N GLY A 261 -27.31 -24.71 13.41
CA GLY A 261 -26.55 -25.89 13.00
C GLY A 261 -27.35 -27.13 12.62
N GLY A 262 -28.64 -26.98 12.29
CA GLY A 262 -29.42 -28.05 11.68
C GLY A 262 -28.77 -28.59 10.40
N ALA A 263 -28.91 -29.89 10.18
CA ALA A 263 -28.50 -30.59 8.96
C ALA A 263 -29.09 -29.89 7.73
N ALA A 264 -28.27 -29.13 7.02
CA ALA A 264 -28.67 -28.47 5.79
C ALA A 264 -28.31 -29.34 4.59
N THR A 265 -29.05 -29.13 3.51
CA THR A 265 -28.86 -29.84 2.26
C THR A 265 -28.27 -28.89 1.23
N ALA A 266 -27.35 -29.38 0.42
CA ALA A 266 -26.80 -28.69 -0.74
C ALA A 266 -26.83 -29.59 -1.96
N PHE A 267 -26.65 -29.00 -3.13
CA PHE A 267 -26.49 -29.75 -4.36
C PHE A 267 -25.46 -29.11 -5.26
N HIS A 268 -24.96 -29.92 -6.20
CA HIS A 268 -24.20 -29.41 -7.33
C HIS A 268 -24.83 -29.82 -8.67
N VAL A 269 -24.57 -29.03 -9.69
CA VAL A 269 -24.94 -29.26 -11.10
C VAL A 269 -23.89 -28.69 -12.05
N ARG A 270 -23.89 -29.11 -13.31
CA ARG A 270 -23.07 -28.51 -14.37
C ARG A 270 -23.55 -27.09 -14.69
N SER A 271 -22.65 -26.23 -15.17
CA SER A 271 -22.99 -24.85 -15.56
C SER A 271 -24.17 -24.77 -16.55
N THR A 272 -24.27 -25.73 -17.48
CA THR A 272 -25.30 -25.82 -18.52
C THR A 272 -26.71 -26.02 -17.96
N GLN A 273 -26.82 -26.49 -16.72
CA GLN A 273 -28.08 -26.70 -16.02
C GLN A 273 -28.60 -25.44 -15.32
N VAL A 274 -27.79 -24.39 -15.25
CA VAL A 274 -28.11 -23.13 -14.57
C VAL A 274 -28.66 -22.13 -15.58
N SER A 275 -29.92 -21.73 -15.42
CA SER A 275 -30.59 -20.80 -16.31
C SER A 275 -31.13 -19.58 -15.57
N LYS A 276 -31.13 -18.43 -16.24
CA LYS A 276 -31.82 -17.21 -15.75
C LYS A 276 -33.21 -17.04 -16.37
N THR A 277 -33.65 -17.99 -17.18
CA THR A 277 -34.97 -17.99 -17.82
C THR A 277 -35.92 -18.86 -17.03
N ALA A 278 -36.95 -18.22 -16.46
CA ALA A 278 -38.05 -18.88 -15.76
C ALA A 278 -38.97 -19.63 -16.73
N GLU A 279 -39.87 -20.42 -16.18
CA GLU A 279 -41.00 -20.96 -16.94
C GLU A 279 -41.94 -19.81 -17.37
N THR A 280 -42.73 -20.05 -18.41
CA THR A 280 -43.50 -19.00 -19.11
C THR A 280 -44.42 -18.24 -18.16
N GLY A 281 -44.15 -16.93 -18.01
CA GLY A 281 -45.01 -16.00 -17.26
C GLY A 281 -44.40 -15.43 -15.97
N GLU A 282 -43.28 -15.98 -15.48
CA GLU A 282 -42.65 -15.53 -14.24
C GLU A 282 -41.32 -14.78 -14.48
N ALA A 283 -41.06 -13.74 -13.67
CA ALA A 283 -39.80 -13.01 -13.68
C ALA A 283 -38.90 -13.48 -12.52
N LEU A 284 -37.67 -13.91 -12.83
CA LEU A 284 -36.68 -14.24 -11.81
C LEU A 284 -36.09 -12.97 -11.19
N GLY A 285 -36.10 -12.93 -9.85
CA GLY A 285 -35.39 -11.92 -9.09
C GLY A 285 -33.88 -11.94 -9.34
N ARG A 286 -33.20 -10.84 -8.99
CA ARG A 286 -31.73 -10.79 -9.04
C ARG A 286 -31.13 -11.85 -8.11
N GLY A 287 -30.07 -12.52 -8.57
CA GLY A 287 -29.39 -13.56 -7.81
C GLY A 287 -30.13 -14.90 -7.72
N ALA A 288 -31.27 -15.04 -8.39
CA ALA A 288 -32.01 -16.30 -8.50
C ALA A 288 -31.77 -16.97 -9.86
N PHE A 289 -31.70 -18.30 -9.85
CA PHE A 289 -31.45 -19.12 -11.03
C PHE A 289 -32.31 -20.38 -10.99
N VAL A 290 -32.76 -20.80 -12.17
CA VAL A 290 -33.50 -22.04 -12.37
C VAL A 290 -32.50 -23.14 -12.67
N ILE A 291 -32.60 -24.24 -11.92
CA ILE A 291 -31.75 -25.42 -12.09
C ILE A 291 -32.55 -26.50 -12.78
N ARG A 292 -32.13 -26.87 -13.99
CA ARG A 292 -32.80 -27.86 -14.85
C ARG A 292 -32.06 -29.20 -14.84
N GLY A 293 -32.80 -30.29 -14.96
CA GLY A 293 -32.25 -31.64 -14.97
C GLY A 293 -31.88 -32.18 -13.58
N GLN A 294 -31.05 -33.22 -13.57
CA GLN A 294 -30.71 -33.96 -12.35
C GLN A 294 -29.73 -33.16 -11.47
N ARG A 295 -29.97 -33.20 -10.15
CA ARG A 295 -29.11 -32.61 -9.12
C ARG A 295 -28.44 -33.71 -8.33
N THR A 296 -27.17 -33.52 -8.00
CA THR A 296 -26.46 -34.38 -7.04
C THR A 296 -26.52 -33.74 -5.67
N TRP A 297 -27.10 -34.46 -4.70
CA TRP A 297 -27.48 -33.92 -3.39
C TRP A 297 -26.52 -34.36 -2.29
N TYR A 298 -26.18 -33.42 -1.41
CA TYR A 298 -25.40 -33.62 -0.19
C TYR A 298 -26.28 -33.26 1.00
N ARG A 299 -26.47 -34.21 1.91
CA ARG A 299 -27.39 -34.09 3.05
C ARG A 299 -26.61 -34.19 4.35
N ASN A 300 -27.15 -33.56 5.40
CA ASN A 300 -26.58 -33.63 6.75
C ASN A 300 -25.14 -33.10 6.83
N MET A 301 -24.81 -32.09 6.02
CA MET A 301 -23.48 -31.49 6.07
C MET A 301 -23.29 -30.71 7.39
N PRO A 302 -22.12 -30.81 8.03
CA PRO A 302 -21.86 -30.12 9.27
C PRO A 302 -21.76 -28.61 9.05
N THR A 303 -22.20 -27.82 10.03
CA THR A 303 -22.10 -26.37 10.02
C THR A 303 -20.85 -25.92 10.78
N GLU A 304 -19.69 -26.24 10.21
CA GLU A 304 -18.42 -25.85 10.78
C GLU A 304 -17.46 -25.38 9.69
N LEU A 305 -16.61 -24.42 10.05
CA LEU A 305 -15.57 -23.90 9.17
C LEU A 305 -14.32 -23.65 9.99
N SER A 306 -13.16 -23.74 9.34
CA SER A 306 -11.90 -23.32 9.91
C SER A 306 -11.39 -22.06 9.21
N LEU A 307 -10.62 -21.25 9.93
CA LEU A 307 -9.96 -20.05 9.40
C LEU A 307 -8.46 -20.13 9.65
N GLY A 308 -7.68 -19.88 8.62
CA GLY A 308 -6.22 -19.71 8.67
C GLY A 308 -5.77 -18.45 7.95
N VAL A 309 -4.46 -18.26 7.86
CA VAL A 309 -3.82 -17.14 7.14
C VAL A 309 -2.95 -17.72 6.05
N VAL A 310 -3.14 -17.25 4.82
CA VAL A 310 -2.31 -17.60 3.66
C VAL A 310 -1.84 -16.33 2.97
N ALA A 311 -0.72 -16.37 2.28
CA ALA A 311 -0.29 -15.30 1.40
C ALA A 311 -0.57 -15.68 -0.05
N ILE A 312 -1.43 -14.93 -0.74
CA ILE A 312 -1.65 -15.11 -2.18
C ILE A 312 -0.86 -14.05 -2.94
N ASN A 313 0.06 -14.47 -3.80
CA ASN A 313 0.99 -13.57 -4.52
C ASN A 313 1.69 -12.58 -3.56
N GLY A 314 2.12 -13.09 -2.40
CA GLY A 314 2.77 -12.29 -1.35
C GLY A 314 1.86 -11.39 -0.51
N ILE A 315 0.53 -11.43 -0.73
CA ILE A 315 -0.46 -10.65 0.05
C ILE A 315 -1.10 -11.56 1.11
N PRO A 316 -0.92 -11.29 2.41
CA PRO A 316 -1.60 -12.01 3.47
C PRO A 316 -3.12 -11.83 3.43
N LEU A 317 -3.86 -12.92 3.39
CA LEU A 317 -5.32 -12.96 3.35
C LEU A 317 -5.86 -14.00 4.33
N PRO A 318 -7.02 -13.74 4.95
CA PRO A 318 -7.72 -14.77 5.69
C PRO A 318 -8.30 -15.81 4.73
N LEU A 319 -8.09 -17.09 5.03
CA LEU A 319 -8.66 -18.20 4.28
C LEU A 319 -9.65 -18.94 5.18
N VAL A 320 -10.88 -19.12 4.70
CA VAL A 320 -11.93 -19.88 5.40
C VAL A 320 -12.32 -21.08 4.54
N GLY A 321 -12.39 -22.27 5.13
CA GLY A 321 -12.73 -23.51 4.42
C GLY A 321 -13.13 -24.62 5.38
N THR A 322 -13.22 -25.85 4.88
CA THR A 322 -13.43 -27.03 5.73
C THR A 322 -12.23 -27.27 6.64
N HIS A 323 -12.46 -27.95 7.76
CA HIS A 323 -11.40 -28.24 8.72
C HIS A 323 -10.28 -29.11 8.12
N SER A 324 -10.65 -30.12 7.32
CA SER A 324 -9.72 -30.98 6.57
C SER A 324 -8.73 -30.20 5.72
N THR A 325 -9.22 -29.20 4.98
CA THR A 325 -8.40 -28.43 4.03
C THR A 325 -7.57 -27.37 4.74
N ILE A 326 -8.16 -26.63 5.68
CA ILE A 326 -7.43 -25.56 6.38
C ILE A 326 -6.33 -26.12 7.27
N SER A 327 -6.54 -27.24 7.96
CA SER A 327 -5.51 -27.87 8.81
C SER A 327 -4.35 -28.45 8.02
N LYS A 328 -4.57 -28.86 6.76
CA LYS A 328 -3.51 -29.30 5.84
C LYS A 328 -2.69 -28.12 5.31
N ILE A 329 -3.35 -27.01 4.95
CA ILE A 329 -2.69 -25.85 4.35
C ILE A 329 -2.00 -24.99 5.42
N CYS A 330 -2.69 -24.67 6.51
CA CYS A 330 -2.25 -23.70 7.50
C CYS A 330 -1.74 -24.40 8.77
N GLN A 331 -0.55 -24.03 9.25
CA GLN A 331 -0.04 -24.50 10.55
C GLN A 331 -0.84 -23.95 11.72
N ARG A 332 -1.34 -22.71 11.58
CA ARG A 332 -2.16 -22.01 12.56
C ARG A 332 -3.57 -21.79 12.02
N TRP A 333 -4.56 -22.18 12.81
CA TRP A 333 -5.97 -22.03 12.44
C TRP A 333 -6.89 -22.00 13.67
N ILE A 334 -8.11 -21.53 13.47
CA ILE A 334 -9.23 -21.70 14.40
C ILE A 334 -10.33 -22.53 13.75
N ARG A 335 -11.04 -23.34 14.53
CA ARG A 335 -12.28 -23.98 14.12
C ARG A 335 -13.47 -23.26 14.73
N MET A 336 -14.49 -23.05 13.92
CA MET A 336 -15.64 -22.21 14.23
C MET A 336 -16.94 -22.95 13.94
N GLN A 337 -17.96 -22.67 14.74
CA GLN A 337 -19.32 -23.16 14.59
C GLN A 337 -20.32 -22.04 14.89
N PRO A 338 -21.60 -22.17 14.48
CA PRO A 338 -22.69 -21.31 14.94
C PRO A 338 -22.65 -21.12 16.46
N GLY A 339 -22.87 -19.89 16.90
CA GLY A 339 -22.66 -19.54 18.30
C GLY A 339 -23.29 -18.23 18.71
N ILE A 340 -22.84 -17.69 19.84
CA ILE A 340 -23.41 -16.49 20.46
C ILE A 340 -22.48 -15.27 20.38
N GLU A 341 -21.18 -15.47 20.18
CA GLU A 341 -20.26 -14.34 20.07
C GLU A 341 -20.49 -13.57 18.77
N LYS A 342 -20.46 -12.24 18.89
CA LYS A 342 -20.63 -11.35 17.75
C LYS A 342 -19.47 -11.49 16.78
N LYS A 343 -19.81 -11.61 15.50
CA LYS A 343 -18.88 -11.71 14.38
C LYS A 343 -17.78 -10.64 14.40
N ASP A 344 -18.14 -9.38 14.64
CA ASP A 344 -17.22 -8.24 14.72
C ASP A 344 -16.19 -8.37 15.84
N THR A 345 -16.61 -8.88 17.00
CA THR A 345 -15.72 -9.09 18.15
C THR A 345 -14.65 -10.12 17.82
N ILE A 346 -15.03 -11.22 17.16
CA ILE A 346 -14.10 -12.26 16.76
C ILE A 346 -13.19 -11.80 15.62
N ALA A 347 -13.73 -11.08 14.62
CA ALA A 347 -12.93 -10.50 13.55
C ALA A 347 -11.84 -9.56 14.10
N ASN A 348 -12.16 -8.74 15.09
CA ASN A 348 -11.18 -7.87 15.77
C ASN A 348 -10.12 -8.68 16.54
N ARG A 349 -10.52 -9.74 17.24
CA ARG A 349 -9.57 -10.65 17.94
C ARG A 349 -8.58 -11.27 16.96
N ILE A 350 -9.07 -11.82 15.85
CA ILE A 350 -8.25 -12.43 14.81
C ILE A 350 -7.33 -11.38 14.15
N ALA A 351 -7.85 -10.21 13.80
CA ALA A 351 -7.05 -9.13 13.20
C ALA A 351 -5.91 -8.67 14.12
N LYS A 352 -6.15 -8.55 15.43
CA LYS A 352 -5.11 -8.21 16.41
C LYS A 352 -4.07 -9.32 16.60
N ALA A 353 -4.48 -10.58 16.54
CA ALA A 353 -3.58 -11.71 16.69
C ALA A 353 -2.71 -11.93 15.45
N THR A 354 -3.30 -11.81 14.26
CA THR A 354 -2.66 -12.13 12.99
C THR A 354 -2.01 -10.93 12.31
N GLY A 355 -2.45 -9.70 12.56
CA GLY A 355 -2.01 -8.50 11.82
C GLY A 355 -2.81 -8.21 10.54
N LEU A 356 -3.78 -9.06 10.19
CA LEU A 356 -4.68 -8.86 9.06
C LEU A 356 -5.56 -7.61 9.23
N VAL A 357 -6.07 -7.10 8.10
CA VAL A 357 -7.06 -6.03 8.09
C VAL A 357 -8.40 -6.57 8.60
N GLN A 358 -8.97 -5.93 9.62
CA GLN A 358 -10.21 -6.37 10.26
C GLN A 358 -11.37 -6.54 9.26
N ASP A 359 -11.54 -5.62 8.31
CA ASP A 359 -12.61 -5.69 7.31
C ASP A 359 -12.47 -6.91 6.38
N ASP A 360 -11.23 -7.29 6.04
CA ASP A 360 -10.96 -8.48 5.22
C ASP A 360 -11.33 -9.76 6.01
N VAL A 361 -10.99 -9.81 7.30
CA VAL A 361 -11.40 -10.91 8.21
C VAL A 361 -12.93 -10.94 8.39
N LEU A 362 -13.56 -9.79 8.61
CA LEU A 362 -15.01 -9.71 8.77
C LEU A 362 -15.73 -10.18 7.49
N GLY A 363 -15.19 -9.83 6.32
CA GLY A 363 -15.73 -10.22 5.02
C GLY A 363 -15.63 -11.72 4.71
N CYS A 364 -14.65 -12.44 5.28
CA CYS A 364 -14.48 -13.88 5.03
C CYS A 364 -15.31 -14.76 5.97
N LEU A 365 -15.59 -14.29 7.19
CA LEU A 365 -16.36 -15.04 8.18
C LEU A 365 -17.81 -15.34 7.72
N PRO A 366 -18.40 -16.46 8.18
CA PRO A 366 -19.78 -16.83 7.86
C PRO A 366 -20.80 -15.77 8.34
N PRO A 367 -22.05 -15.81 7.84
CA PRO A 367 -23.09 -14.89 8.30
C PRO A 367 -23.58 -15.27 9.70
N GLY A 368 -23.85 -14.26 10.55
CA GLY A 368 -24.35 -14.48 11.91
C GLY A 368 -23.26 -14.59 12.97
N ASN A 369 -23.68 -14.95 14.18
CA ASN A 369 -22.78 -15.14 15.32
C ASN A 369 -22.07 -16.49 15.24
N LEU A 370 -20.92 -16.60 15.89
CA LEU A 370 -20.12 -17.82 15.86
C LEU A 370 -19.38 -18.00 17.17
N ASN A 371 -18.98 -19.23 17.49
CA ASN A 371 -18.08 -19.54 18.59
C ASN A 371 -16.80 -20.15 18.01
N ILE A 372 -15.67 -19.90 18.67
CA ILE A 372 -14.41 -20.59 18.39
C ILE A 372 -14.40 -21.86 19.25
N VAL A 373 -14.46 -23.02 18.60
CA VAL A 373 -14.47 -24.31 19.29
C VAL A 373 -13.07 -24.87 19.50
N GLU A 374 -12.12 -24.45 18.68
CA GLU A 374 -10.73 -24.87 18.76
C GLU A 374 -9.82 -23.78 18.21
N ASP A 375 -8.67 -23.58 18.85
CA ASP A 375 -7.64 -22.63 18.42
C ASP A 375 -6.28 -23.31 18.43
N GLN A 376 -5.75 -23.54 17.23
CA GLN A 376 -4.43 -24.07 17.00
C GLN A 376 -3.45 -22.94 16.74
N GLY A 377 -3.20 -22.13 17.78
CA GLY A 377 -2.13 -21.14 17.78
C GLY A 377 -2.38 -19.88 16.93
N LEU A 378 -3.59 -19.67 16.41
CA LEU A 378 -3.89 -18.52 15.55
C LEU A 378 -4.20 -17.27 16.36
N ILE A 379 -4.98 -17.40 17.45
CA ILE A 379 -5.31 -16.28 18.34
C ILE A 379 -4.45 -16.33 19.60
N THR A 380 -4.43 -17.50 20.24
CA THR A 380 -3.74 -17.74 21.50
C THR A 380 -2.38 -18.35 21.19
N LYS A 381 -1.28 -17.71 21.60
CA LYS A 381 0.05 -18.31 21.47
C LYS A 381 0.14 -19.44 22.51
N LYS A 382 0.15 -20.70 22.05
CA LYS A 382 0.62 -21.83 22.85
C LYS A 382 2.14 -21.84 22.87
#